data_AF-A0A9D7NHD4-F1
#
_entry.id   AF-A0A9D7NHD4-F1
#
_cell.length_a   1.000
_cell.length_b   1.000
_cell.length_c   1.000
_cell.angle_alpha   90.00
_cell.angle_beta   90.00
_cell.angle_gamma   90.00
#
_symmetry.space_group_name_H-M   'P 1'
#
loop_
_entity.id
_entity.type
_entity.pdbx_description
1 polymer ?
#
loop_
_entity_poly.entity_id
_entity_poly.type
_entity_poly.pdbx_seq_one_letter_code
_entity_poly.pdbx_strand_id
1 'polypeptide(L)'
;MYFILLADCWEQKTRKHWTFEATPSFAELPRSATELKHTNFCARLLALYHWMSQTDLPQGVSFFAPELAEYCVHLADPDHRLFKACQDLQQLSEQHAAGNKFSDWTTVCERAEKALTYVLSEMAFLAAYHFLTVRNIFLENAHTKPLEYDLEMGKLNTLAASSLGIYQDASYRRKSNYTNSKSIVLTPSERDLQFALPLTPFLIDANTFLGEPLPYLFLFAYVEDDRYYYYSVNHDFYTAIEGGKGFDLIHTGLSKEDFMEGNNDSSMEEEDNWMDDDFLIADHSTLAAKTRIFTLLEEQHVRFRSDFTPYSKP
;
A
#
# COMPACT_ATOMS: atom_id res chain seq x y z
N MET A 1 -0.48 -8.00 -4.47
CA MET A 1 0.35 -8.57 -5.55
C MET A 1 1.13 -7.50 -6.30
N TYR A 2 0.47 -6.64 -7.08
CA TYR A 2 1.15 -5.54 -7.80
C TYR A 2 2.04 -4.68 -6.89
N PHE A 3 1.52 -4.15 -5.78
CA PHE A 3 2.33 -3.35 -4.85
C PHE A 3 3.46 -4.12 -4.16
N ILE A 4 3.34 -5.45 -4.02
CA ILE A 4 4.43 -6.28 -3.49
C ILE A 4 5.58 -6.32 -4.51
N LEU A 5 5.27 -6.58 -5.79
CA LEU A 5 6.29 -6.58 -6.83
C LEU A 5 6.88 -5.17 -7.06
N LEU A 6 6.06 -4.12 -6.96
CA LEU A 6 6.51 -2.74 -7.09
C LEU A 6 7.46 -2.34 -5.95
N ALA A 7 7.16 -2.74 -4.72
CA ALA A 7 8.05 -2.56 -3.59
C ALA A 7 9.38 -3.32 -3.78
N ASP A 8 9.33 -4.58 -4.24
CA ASP A 8 10.53 -5.37 -4.54
C ASP A 8 11.38 -4.70 -5.62
N CYS A 9 10.73 -4.22 -6.70
CA CYS A 9 11.39 -3.45 -7.74
C CYS A 9 12.07 -2.19 -7.19
N TRP A 10 11.42 -1.46 -6.29
CA TRP A 10 11.97 -0.23 -5.71
C TRP A 10 13.17 -0.50 -4.78
N GLU A 11 13.07 -1.53 -3.94
CA GLU A 11 14.20 -2.00 -3.11
C GLU A 11 15.39 -2.42 -3.97
N GLN A 12 15.15 -3.23 -5.01
CA GLN A 12 16.21 -3.68 -5.91
C GLN A 12 16.82 -2.53 -6.70
N LYS A 13 16.00 -1.59 -7.18
CA LYS A 13 16.50 -0.36 -7.81
C LYS A 13 17.46 0.38 -6.87
N THR A 14 17.09 0.54 -5.60
CA THR A 14 17.92 1.25 -4.61
C THR A 14 19.22 0.51 -4.34
N ARG A 15 19.18 -0.83 -4.20
CA ARG A 15 20.37 -1.66 -3.90
C ARG A 15 21.31 -1.85 -5.09
N LYS A 16 20.76 -1.97 -6.30
CA LYS A 16 21.49 -2.26 -7.53
C LYS A 16 21.73 -1.03 -8.39
N HIS A 17 21.28 0.14 -7.95
CA HIS A 17 21.41 1.43 -8.63
C HIS A 17 20.90 1.42 -10.09
N TRP A 18 19.72 0.83 -10.32
CA TRP A 18 19.13 0.80 -11.66
C TRP A 18 18.79 2.21 -12.15
N THR A 19 19.13 2.50 -13.41
CA THR A 19 18.82 3.76 -14.09
C THR A 19 17.72 3.55 -15.12
N PHE A 20 16.82 4.53 -15.24
CA PHE A 20 15.73 4.51 -16.21
C PHE A 20 15.90 5.65 -17.22
N GLU A 21 15.69 5.36 -18.49
CA GLU A 21 15.70 6.37 -19.56
C GLU A 21 14.39 7.17 -19.62
N ALA A 22 13.28 6.52 -19.26
CA ALA A 22 11.95 7.10 -19.12
C ALA A 22 11.27 6.54 -17.89
N THR A 23 10.33 7.29 -17.29
CA THR A 23 9.50 6.76 -16.20
C THR A 23 8.74 5.54 -16.72
N PRO A 24 8.91 4.35 -16.13
CA PRO A 24 8.21 3.17 -16.61
C PRO A 24 6.71 3.29 -16.36
N SER A 25 5.88 2.83 -17.31
CA SER A 25 4.42 2.85 -17.18
C SER A 25 3.91 2.07 -15.96
N PHE A 26 4.62 1.01 -15.57
CA PHE A 26 4.32 0.25 -14.35
C PHE A 26 4.62 1.01 -13.06
N ALA A 27 5.34 2.15 -13.11
CA ALA A 27 5.63 2.98 -11.94
C ALA A 27 4.70 4.21 -11.85
N GLU A 28 3.90 4.47 -12.90
CA GLU A 28 2.92 5.56 -12.89
C GLU A 28 1.78 5.24 -11.93
N LEU A 29 1.55 6.08 -10.93
CA LEU A 29 0.45 5.90 -9.98
C LEU A 29 -0.86 6.45 -10.60
N PRO A 30 -2.02 5.84 -10.32
CA PRO A 30 -3.32 6.37 -10.74
C PRO A 30 -3.52 7.80 -10.24
N ARG A 31 -4.09 8.69 -11.07
CA ARG A 31 -4.21 10.13 -10.80
C ARG A 31 -5.58 10.59 -10.31
N SER A 32 -6.51 9.66 -10.16
CA SER A 32 -7.86 9.93 -9.64
C SER A 32 -8.53 8.62 -9.23
N ALA A 33 -9.60 8.72 -8.43
CA ALA A 33 -10.47 7.57 -8.13
C ALA A 33 -11.05 6.92 -9.41
N THR A 34 -11.37 7.75 -10.42
CA THR A 34 -11.89 7.28 -11.71
C THR A 34 -10.85 6.46 -12.47
N GLU A 35 -9.60 6.93 -12.58
CA GLU A 35 -8.53 6.18 -13.23
C GLU A 35 -8.25 4.86 -12.50
N LEU A 36 -8.24 4.91 -11.18
CA LEU A 36 -8.02 3.76 -10.33
C LEU A 36 -9.09 2.67 -10.53
N LYS A 37 -10.37 3.04 -10.64
CA LYS A 37 -11.48 2.10 -10.92
C LYS A 37 -11.29 1.34 -12.23
N HIS A 38 -10.63 1.94 -13.21
CA HIS A 38 -10.38 1.35 -14.54
C HIS A 38 -8.96 0.80 -14.70
N THR A 39 -8.15 0.82 -13.64
CA THR A 39 -6.76 0.37 -13.70
C THR A 39 -6.69 -1.16 -13.76
N ASN A 40 -6.11 -1.68 -14.85
CA ASN A 40 -5.83 -3.12 -14.95
C ASN A 40 -4.54 -3.48 -14.21
N PHE A 41 -4.67 -3.79 -12.92
CA PHE A 41 -3.55 -4.19 -12.06
C PHE A 41 -2.87 -5.49 -12.49
N CYS A 42 -3.59 -6.41 -13.16
CA CYS A 42 -2.98 -7.63 -13.69
C CYS A 42 -2.02 -7.31 -14.84
N ALA A 43 -2.43 -6.46 -15.77
CA ALA A 43 -1.58 -6.01 -16.87
C ALA A 43 -0.36 -5.23 -16.35
N ARG A 44 -0.54 -4.35 -15.36
CA ARG A 44 0.57 -3.61 -14.73
C ARG A 44 1.54 -4.54 -13.99
N LEU A 45 1.02 -5.55 -13.27
CA LEU A 45 1.83 -6.59 -12.62
C LEU A 45 2.67 -7.36 -13.64
N LEU A 46 2.07 -7.80 -14.75
CA LEU A 46 2.79 -8.51 -15.81
C LEU A 46 3.83 -7.62 -16.50
N ALA A 47 3.51 -6.36 -16.79
CA ALA A 47 4.45 -5.41 -17.37
C ALA A 47 5.69 -5.22 -16.48
N LEU A 48 5.47 -5.06 -15.17
CA LEU A 48 6.55 -4.97 -14.20
C LEU A 48 7.38 -6.27 -14.12
N TYR A 49 6.72 -7.43 -14.07
CA TYR A 49 7.39 -8.72 -14.05
C TYR A 49 8.25 -8.95 -15.30
N HIS A 50 7.72 -8.67 -16.49
CA HIS A 50 8.46 -8.78 -17.74
C HIS A 50 9.65 -7.82 -17.78
N TRP A 51 9.47 -6.59 -17.32
CA TRP A 51 10.58 -5.66 -17.22
C TRP A 51 11.69 -6.17 -16.28
N MET A 52 11.34 -6.57 -15.05
CA MET A 52 12.31 -7.10 -14.08
C MET A 52 13.02 -8.37 -14.56
N SER A 53 12.37 -9.19 -15.40
CA SER A 53 12.93 -10.45 -15.91
C SER A 53 13.74 -10.32 -17.21
N GLN A 54 13.46 -9.31 -18.04
CA GLN A 54 14.13 -9.10 -19.34
C GLN A 54 15.36 -8.18 -19.26
N THR A 55 15.45 -7.36 -18.21
CA THR A 55 16.56 -6.43 -18.10
C THR A 55 17.84 -7.24 -17.92
N ASP A 56 18.86 -7.00 -18.77
CA ASP A 56 20.23 -7.56 -18.70
C ASP A 56 20.93 -7.08 -17.41
N LEU A 57 20.31 -7.42 -16.29
CA LEU A 57 20.77 -7.09 -14.96
C LEU A 57 21.93 -8.02 -14.66
N PRO A 58 22.99 -7.51 -14.00
CA PRO A 58 24.13 -8.34 -13.63
C PRO A 58 23.60 -9.59 -12.92
N GLN A 59 24.02 -10.76 -13.43
CA GLN A 59 23.52 -12.09 -13.09
C GLN A 59 22.79 -12.18 -11.74
N GLY A 60 21.49 -12.50 -11.80
CA GLY A 60 20.69 -12.85 -10.62
C GLY A 60 19.86 -11.69 -10.04
N VAL A 61 18.69 -11.43 -10.62
CA VAL A 61 17.57 -10.89 -9.84
C VAL A 61 16.87 -12.07 -9.18
N SER A 62 17.08 -12.22 -7.87
CA SER A 62 16.16 -13.01 -7.07
C SER A 62 14.99 -12.10 -6.71
N PHE A 63 13.79 -12.47 -7.13
CA PHE A 63 12.58 -11.85 -6.59
C PHE A 63 12.54 -12.06 -5.08
N PHE A 64 12.00 -11.08 -4.35
CA PHE A 64 11.77 -11.22 -2.91
C PHE A 64 10.92 -12.47 -2.61
N ALA A 65 9.85 -12.65 -3.39
CA ALA A 65 8.99 -13.83 -3.36
C ALA A 65 9.13 -14.58 -4.69
N PRO A 66 9.92 -15.67 -4.77
CA PRO A 66 10.08 -16.46 -5.98
C PRO A 66 8.74 -17.00 -6.53
N GLU A 67 7.81 -17.36 -5.65
CA GLU A 67 6.47 -17.84 -6.02
C GLU A 67 5.63 -16.77 -6.71
N LEU A 68 5.89 -15.49 -6.45
CA LEU A 68 5.25 -14.39 -7.17
C LEU A 68 5.69 -14.32 -8.64
N ALA A 69 6.94 -14.69 -8.93
CA ALA A 69 7.41 -14.80 -10.30
C ALA A 69 6.73 -15.97 -11.02
N GLU A 70 6.60 -17.13 -10.36
CA GLU A 70 5.84 -18.28 -10.89
C GLU A 70 4.37 -17.93 -11.12
N TYR A 71 3.73 -17.23 -10.18
CA TYR A 71 2.38 -16.69 -10.35
C TYR A 71 2.27 -15.80 -11.60
N CYS A 72 3.27 -14.94 -11.87
CA CYS A 72 3.26 -14.09 -13.05
C CYS A 72 3.44 -14.89 -14.35
N VAL A 73 4.24 -15.96 -14.36
CA VAL A 73 4.33 -16.88 -15.50
C VAL A 73 2.98 -17.53 -15.77
N HIS A 74 2.33 -18.07 -14.73
CA HIS A 74 1.00 -18.67 -14.80
C HIS A 74 -0.09 -17.68 -15.22
N LEU A 75 0.04 -16.40 -14.85
CA LEU A 75 -0.89 -15.34 -15.23
C LEU A 75 -0.66 -14.87 -16.68
N ALA A 76 0.55 -15.05 -17.23
CA ALA A 76 0.85 -14.67 -18.61
C ALA A 76 0.49 -15.78 -19.63
N ASP A 77 0.33 -17.02 -19.19
CA ASP A 77 0.03 -18.18 -20.03
C ASP A 77 -1.48 -18.32 -20.32
N PRO A 78 -1.95 -18.12 -21.57
CA PRO A 78 -3.36 -18.25 -21.93
C PRO A 78 -3.95 -19.64 -21.70
N ASP A 79 -3.12 -20.68 -21.71
CA ASP A 79 -3.56 -22.06 -21.51
C ASP A 79 -3.67 -22.42 -20.03
N HIS A 80 -3.01 -21.67 -19.14
CA HIS A 80 -3.00 -21.92 -17.72
C HIS A 80 -4.34 -21.59 -17.05
N ARG A 81 -4.65 -22.32 -15.97
CA ARG A 81 -5.91 -22.17 -15.22
C ARG A 81 -6.07 -20.79 -14.58
N LEU A 82 -4.96 -20.18 -14.15
CA LEU A 82 -4.94 -18.88 -13.49
C LEU A 82 -5.42 -17.78 -14.46
N PHE A 83 -4.84 -17.72 -15.65
CA PHE A 83 -5.24 -16.78 -16.69
C PHE A 83 -6.73 -16.89 -17.02
N LYS A 84 -7.21 -18.11 -17.26
CA LYS A 84 -8.62 -18.39 -17.56
C LYS A 84 -9.54 -17.95 -16.42
N ALA A 85 -9.16 -18.20 -15.17
CA ALA A 85 -9.92 -17.78 -14.00
C ALA A 85 -9.98 -16.24 -13.86
N CYS A 86 -8.87 -15.55 -14.08
CA CYS A 86 -8.83 -14.08 -14.07
C CYS A 86 -9.71 -13.48 -15.19
N GLN A 87 -9.65 -14.05 -16.41
CA GLN A 87 -10.51 -13.62 -17.51
C GLN A 87 -12.00 -13.85 -17.21
N ASP A 88 -12.35 -15.00 -16.64
CA ASP A 88 -13.73 -15.30 -16.24
C ASP A 88 -14.27 -14.29 -15.23
N LEU A 89 -13.50 -13.98 -14.18
CA LEU A 89 -13.89 -12.99 -13.17
C LEU A 89 -14.01 -11.58 -13.76
N GLN A 90 -13.09 -11.18 -14.63
CA GLN A 90 -13.15 -9.90 -15.32
C GLN A 90 -14.41 -9.81 -16.19
N GLN A 91 -14.71 -10.84 -16.98
CA GLN A 91 -15.89 -10.88 -17.84
C GLN A 91 -17.18 -10.76 -17.01
N LEU A 92 -17.28 -11.47 -15.88
CA LEU A 92 -18.44 -11.38 -15.00
C LEU A 92 -18.60 -9.98 -14.39
N SER A 93 -17.49 -9.37 -13.96
CA SER A 93 -17.47 -8.00 -13.43
C SER A 93 -17.95 -6.98 -14.47
N GLU A 94 -17.44 -7.05 -15.70
CA GLU A 94 -17.83 -6.17 -16.81
C GLU A 94 -19.31 -6.34 -17.19
N GLN A 95 -19.80 -7.59 -17.23
CA GLN A 95 -21.21 -7.87 -17.50
C GLN A 95 -22.13 -7.29 -16.41
N HIS A 96 -21.74 -7.43 -15.14
CA HIS A 96 -22.47 -6.85 -14.02
C HIS A 96 -22.49 -5.31 -14.09
N ALA A 97 -21.33 -4.69 -14.33
CA ALA A 97 -21.19 -3.24 -14.43
C ALA A 97 -21.99 -2.64 -15.62
N ALA A 98 -22.14 -3.39 -16.71
CA ALA A 98 -22.97 -3.00 -17.85
C ALA A 98 -24.49 -3.07 -17.57
N GLY A 99 -24.90 -3.46 -16.36
CA GLY A 99 -26.31 -3.57 -15.97
C GLY A 99 -27.01 -4.79 -16.58
N ASN A 100 -26.26 -5.77 -17.09
CA ASN A 100 -26.85 -7.00 -17.60
C ASN A 100 -27.46 -7.78 -16.44
N LYS A 101 -28.77 -8.00 -16.49
CA LYS A 101 -29.43 -8.93 -15.58
C LYS A 101 -29.07 -10.34 -16.00
N PHE A 102 -28.24 -11.01 -15.22
CA PHE A 102 -28.03 -12.44 -15.39
C PHE A 102 -29.36 -13.17 -15.22
N SER A 103 -29.68 -14.06 -16.15
CA SER A 103 -30.91 -14.86 -16.12
C SER A 103 -30.90 -15.91 -15.02
N ASP A 104 -29.71 -16.35 -14.62
CA ASP A 104 -29.49 -17.32 -13.55
C ASP A 104 -28.28 -16.91 -12.70
N TRP A 105 -28.57 -16.32 -11.54
CA TRP A 105 -27.55 -15.88 -10.59
C TRP A 105 -26.84 -17.05 -9.91
N THR A 106 -27.50 -18.21 -9.76
CA THR A 106 -26.90 -19.37 -9.12
C THR A 106 -25.71 -19.87 -9.94
N THR A 107 -25.91 -20.08 -11.24
CA THR A 107 -24.82 -20.50 -12.14
C THR A 107 -23.69 -19.46 -12.22
N VAL A 108 -24.02 -18.16 -12.17
CA VAL A 108 -23.01 -17.09 -12.17
C VAL A 108 -22.17 -17.10 -10.89
N CYS A 109 -22.81 -17.23 -9.73
CA CYS A 109 -22.11 -17.34 -8.45
C CYS A 109 -21.23 -18.59 -8.40
N GLU A 110 -21.72 -19.75 -8.82
CA GLU A 110 -20.92 -20.99 -8.87
C GLU A 110 -19.69 -20.84 -9.76
N ARG A 111 -19.83 -20.20 -10.94
CA ARG A 111 -18.70 -19.92 -11.84
C ARG A 111 -17.70 -18.95 -11.18
N ALA A 112 -18.20 -17.88 -10.56
CA ALA A 112 -17.36 -16.90 -9.88
C ALA A 112 -16.58 -17.52 -8.71
N GLU A 113 -17.24 -18.32 -7.87
CA GLU A 113 -16.61 -19.03 -6.74
C GLU A 113 -15.53 -20.00 -7.22
N LYS A 114 -15.79 -20.75 -8.29
CA LYS A 114 -14.82 -21.66 -8.88
C LYS A 114 -13.60 -20.93 -9.43
N ALA A 115 -13.81 -19.84 -10.17
CA ALA A 115 -12.71 -19.01 -10.69
C ALA A 115 -11.90 -18.38 -9.56
N LEU A 116 -12.57 -17.82 -8.55
CA LEU A 116 -11.94 -17.25 -7.37
C LEU A 116 -11.11 -18.29 -6.60
N THR A 117 -11.60 -19.53 -6.49
CA THR A 117 -10.85 -20.63 -5.85
C THR A 117 -9.51 -20.86 -6.53
N TYR A 118 -9.47 -20.85 -7.88
CA TYR A 118 -8.20 -20.99 -8.60
C TYR A 118 -7.26 -19.82 -8.33
N VAL A 119 -7.75 -18.58 -8.39
CA VAL A 119 -6.95 -17.38 -8.10
C VAL A 119 -6.37 -17.46 -6.67
N LEU A 120 -7.19 -17.75 -5.67
CA LEU A 120 -6.76 -17.86 -4.28
C LEU A 120 -5.77 -19.01 -4.07
N SER A 121 -5.94 -20.13 -4.78
CA SER A 121 -5.01 -21.26 -4.70
C SER A 121 -3.61 -20.91 -5.23
N GLU A 122 -3.53 -20.11 -6.29
CA GLU A 122 -2.25 -19.63 -6.84
C GLU A 122 -1.64 -18.52 -5.96
N MET A 123 -2.45 -17.80 -5.19
CA MET A 123 -1.99 -16.80 -4.21
C MET A 123 -1.64 -17.41 -2.84
N ALA A 124 -1.86 -18.71 -2.63
CA ALA A 124 -1.71 -19.35 -1.32
C ALA A 124 -0.28 -19.30 -0.77
N PHE A 125 0.73 -19.10 -1.62
CA PHE A 125 2.12 -18.90 -1.18
C PHE A 125 2.27 -17.71 -0.22
N LEU A 126 1.38 -16.70 -0.29
CA LEU A 126 1.39 -15.56 0.64
C LEU A 126 1.19 -15.99 2.10
N ALA A 127 0.61 -17.17 2.36
CA ALA A 127 0.48 -17.73 3.70
C ALA A 127 1.82 -18.08 4.36
N ALA A 128 2.88 -18.25 3.57
CA ALA A 128 4.24 -18.46 4.07
C ALA A 128 4.92 -17.15 4.54
N TYR A 129 4.27 -16.00 4.32
CA TYR A 129 4.79 -14.68 4.68
C TYR A 129 3.96 -14.06 5.80
N HIS A 130 4.61 -13.20 6.58
CA HIS A 130 4.04 -12.48 7.70
C HIS A 130 4.01 -10.99 7.40
N PHE A 131 2.84 -10.39 7.58
CA PHE A 131 2.68 -8.94 7.61
C PHE A 131 2.93 -8.44 9.02
N LEU A 132 3.90 -7.54 9.17
CA LEU A 132 4.25 -6.93 10.45
C LEU A 132 4.16 -5.41 10.31
N THR A 133 3.62 -4.75 11.33
CA THR A 133 3.76 -3.31 11.51
C THR A 133 4.99 -3.05 12.37
N VAL A 134 5.84 -2.11 11.98
CA VAL A 134 6.96 -1.59 12.76
C VAL A 134 6.70 -0.12 13.01
N ARG A 135 6.24 0.21 14.21
CA ARG A 135 5.79 1.56 14.57
C ARG A 135 6.93 2.48 14.90
N ASN A 136 7.87 1.98 15.68
CA ASN A 136 9.02 2.72 16.14
C ASN A 136 10.23 1.82 16.32
N ILE A 137 11.41 2.42 16.38
CA ILE A 137 12.68 1.73 16.60
C ILE A 137 13.44 2.48 17.68
N PHE A 138 13.71 1.81 18.80
CA PHE A 138 14.53 2.32 19.88
C PHE A 138 15.95 1.76 19.77
N LEU A 139 16.95 2.60 20.05
CA LEU A 139 18.35 2.19 20.02
C LEU A 139 18.76 1.70 21.41
N GLU A 140 19.11 0.42 21.53
CA GLU A 140 19.71 -0.10 22.77
C GLU A 140 21.23 -0.02 22.66
N ASN A 141 21.81 1.09 23.15
CA ASN A 141 23.25 1.31 23.19
C ASN A 141 23.82 0.99 24.58
N ALA A 142 23.99 -0.30 24.86
CA ALA A 142 24.65 -0.72 26.10
C ALA A 142 26.18 -0.70 25.90
N HIS A 143 26.92 -0.08 26.84
CA HIS A 143 28.38 0.11 26.78
C HIS A 143 29.21 -1.16 26.49
N THR A 144 28.67 -2.35 26.77
CA THR A 144 29.38 -3.63 26.68
C THR A 144 28.75 -4.63 25.71
N LYS A 145 27.65 -4.26 25.03
CA LYS A 145 26.96 -5.16 24.08
C LYS A 145 27.00 -4.58 22.67
N PRO A 146 26.89 -5.45 21.65
CA PRO A 146 26.63 -4.99 20.28
C PRO A 146 25.37 -4.13 20.22
N LEU A 147 25.35 -3.20 19.27
CA LEU A 147 24.19 -2.36 19.01
C LEU A 147 22.99 -3.23 18.60
N GLU A 148 21.88 -3.09 19.30
CA GLU A 148 20.62 -3.74 18.95
C GLU A 148 19.52 -2.69 18.79
N TYR A 149 18.66 -2.92 17.80
CA TYR A 149 17.45 -2.13 17.58
C TYR A 149 16.29 -2.85 18.26
N ASP A 150 15.61 -2.16 19.18
CA ASP A 150 14.40 -2.66 19.81
C ASP A 150 13.18 -2.09 19.08
N LEU A 151 12.51 -2.95 18.31
CA LEU A 151 11.41 -2.55 17.44
C LEU A 151 10.08 -2.61 18.20
N GLU A 152 9.33 -1.52 18.15
CA GLU A 152 7.91 -1.54 18.48
C GLU A 152 7.14 -2.14 17.30
N MET A 153 7.08 -3.47 17.25
CA MET A 153 6.52 -4.21 16.12
C MET A 153 5.50 -5.27 16.54
N GLY A 154 4.59 -5.61 15.63
CA GLY A 154 3.54 -6.60 15.86
C GLY A 154 2.99 -7.18 14.57
N LYS A 155 2.36 -8.36 14.67
CA LYS A 155 1.73 -9.01 13.52
C LYS A 155 0.43 -8.32 13.16
N LEU A 156 0.25 -8.07 11.87
CA LEU A 156 -1.02 -7.65 11.29
C LEU A 156 -1.83 -8.90 10.99
N ASN A 157 -2.71 -9.31 11.92
CA ASN A 157 -3.63 -10.42 11.72
C ASN A 157 -5.08 -9.92 11.74
N THR A 158 -5.74 -9.97 10.60
CA THR A 158 -7.11 -9.47 10.39
C THR A 158 -8.19 -10.30 11.11
N LEU A 159 -7.87 -11.53 11.54
CA LEU A 159 -8.84 -12.45 12.16
C LEU A 159 -9.06 -12.23 13.67
N ALA A 160 -8.22 -11.44 14.33
CA ALA A 160 -8.32 -11.21 15.76
C ALA A 160 -8.23 -9.72 16.07
N ALA A 161 -9.36 -9.03 15.95
CA ALA A 161 -9.55 -7.65 16.43
C ALA A 161 -9.14 -7.48 17.93
N SER A 162 -9.03 -8.59 18.68
CA SER A 162 -8.63 -8.64 20.08
C SER A 162 -7.15 -8.94 20.35
N SER A 163 -6.33 -9.24 19.34
CA SER A 163 -4.92 -9.61 19.54
C SER A 163 -3.95 -9.01 18.51
N LEU A 164 -4.26 -7.83 17.96
CA LEU A 164 -3.28 -6.99 17.26
C LEU A 164 -2.40 -6.30 18.32
N GLY A 165 -1.59 -7.11 19.01
CA GLY A 165 -0.68 -6.66 20.04
C GLY A 165 0.72 -6.52 19.49
N ILE A 166 1.35 -5.38 19.75
CA ILE A 166 2.80 -5.23 19.64
C ILE A 166 3.44 -6.35 20.48
N TYR A 167 4.44 -7.03 19.92
CA TYR A 167 5.14 -8.10 20.63
C TYR A 167 5.64 -7.57 21.98
N GLN A 168 5.44 -8.32 23.04
CA GLN A 168 5.99 -7.98 24.36
C GLN A 168 7.35 -8.65 24.60
N ASP A 169 7.61 -9.75 23.89
CA ASP A 169 8.84 -10.52 24.01
C ASP A 169 10.01 -9.80 23.30
N ALA A 170 11.05 -9.49 24.06
CA ALA A 170 12.25 -8.83 23.55
C ALA A 170 12.97 -9.63 22.46
N SER A 171 12.86 -10.96 22.44
CA SER A 171 13.46 -11.80 21.39
C SER A 171 12.83 -11.58 20.01
N TYR A 172 11.54 -11.24 19.97
CA TYR A 172 10.83 -10.89 18.74
C TYR A 172 11.08 -9.43 18.34
N ARG A 173 11.24 -8.53 19.30
CA ARG A 173 11.45 -7.10 19.04
C ARG A 173 12.88 -6.72 18.68
N ARG A 174 13.88 -7.37 19.30
CA ARG A 174 15.29 -7.02 19.08
C ARG A 174 15.76 -7.53 17.72
N LYS A 175 16.36 -6.65 16.94
CA LYS A 175 16.93 -6.92 15.61
C LYS A 175 18.27 -6.20 15.47
N SER A 176 19.19 -6.81 14.73
CA SER A 176 20.50 -6.20 14.44
C SER A 176 20.54 -5.47 13.09
N ASN A 177 19.53 -5.65 12.25
CA ASN A 177 19.61 -5.41 10.81
C ASN A 177 18.36 -4.76 10.19
N TYR A 178 17.53 -4.06 10.99
CA TYR A 178 16.33 -3.39 10.49
C TYR A 178 16.24 -1.95 11.01
N THR A 179 16.03 -0.99 10.12
CA THR A 179 16.14 0.45 10.42
C THR A 179 14.99 1.30 9.90
N ASN A 180 13.95 0.71 9.32
CA ASN A 180 12.84 1.47 8.74
C ASN A 180 11.66 1.56 9.72
N SER A 181 11.51 2.70 10.42
CA SER A 181 10.38 2.93 11.33
C SER A 181 9.12 3.35 10.58
N LYS A 182 7.97 3.28 11.25
CA LYS A 182 6.66 3.64 10.69
C LYS A 182 6.36 2.93 9.36
N SER A 183 6.58 1.63 9.34
CA SER A 183 6.53 0.81 8.13
C SER A 183 5.70 -0.45 8.32
N ILE A 184 5.10 -0.92 7.23
CA ILE A 184 4.58 -2.27 7.13
C ILE A 184 5.57 -3.10 6.32
N VAL A 185 5.90 -4.29 6.82
CA VAL A 185 6.81 -5.22 6.16
C VAL A 185 6.17 -6.56 5.89
N LEU A 186 6.59 -7.18 4.79
CA LEU A 186 6.36 -8.57 4.48
C LEU A 186 7.65 -9.36 4.74
N THR A 187 7.59 -10.46 5.48
CA THR A 187 8.77 -11.27 5.80
C THR A 187 8.41 -12.75 5.93
N PRO A 188 9.26 -13.71 5.49
CA PRO A 188 9.06 -15.12 5.77
C PRO A 188 9.33 -15.49 7.24
N SER A 189 9.92 -14.60 8.03
CA SER A 189 10.28 -14.85 9.44
C SER A 189 10.03 -13.63 10.32
N GLU A 190 9.28 -13.83 11.41
CA GLU A 190 9.06 -12.80 12.43
C GLU A 190 10.31 -12.54 13.29
N ARG A 191 11.27 -13.49 13.31
CA ARG A 191 12.47 -13.42 14.14
C ARG A 191 13.64 -12.73 13.46
N ASP A 192 13.75 -12.87 12.14
CA ASP A 192 14.82 -12.30 11.33
C ASP A 192 14.22 -11.45 10.21
N LEU A 193 14.52 -10.15 10.26
CA LEU A 193 14.05 -9.17 9.28
C LEU A 193 15.12 -8.86 8.22
N GLN A 194 16.21 -9.64 8.13
CA GLN A 194 17.20 -9.51 7.05
C GLN A 194 16.55 -9.61 5.68
N PHE A 195 15.55 -10.48 5.58
CA PHE A 195 14.78 -10.75 4.37
C PHE A 195 13.36 -10.21 4.54
N ALA A 196 13.24 -8.93 4.89
CA ALA A 196 11.97 -8.21 4.92
C ALA A 196 11.83 -7.28 3.71
N LEU A 197 10.62 -7.18 3.17
CA LEU A 197 10.23 -6.25 2.13
C LEU A 197 9.34 -5.16 2.72
N PRO A 198 9.78 -3.88 2.77
CA PRO A 198 8.92 -2.77 3.13
C PRO A 198 7.82 -2.56 2.09
N LEU A 199 6.57 -2.52 2.52
CA LEU A 199 5.41 -2.24 1.68
C LEU A 199 4.95 -0.78 1.77
N THR A 200 5.47 -0.03 2.72
CA THR A 200 5.29 1.42 2.81
C THR A 200 6.09 2.10 1.69
N PRO A 201 5.52 3.08 0.94
CA PRO A 201 4.29 3.82 1.25
C PRO A 201 3.01 3.26 0.60
N PHE A 202 3.00 2.05 0.05
CA PHE A 202 1.81 1.50 -0.61
C PHE A 202 0.79 0.90 0.36
N LEU A 203 1.24 0.34 1.47
CA LEU A 203 0.40 -0.15 2.56
C LEU A 203 0.88 0.49 3.86
N ILE A 204 -0.03 1.07 4.62
CA ILE A 204 0.28 1.78 5.86
C ILE A 204 -0.63 1.35 7.02
N ASP A 205 -0.12 1.52 8.23
CA ASP A 205 -0.90 1.54 9.46
C ASP A 205 -1.07 3.02 9.85
N ALA A 206 -2.23 3.62 9.58
CA ALA A 206 -2.47 5.03 9.85
C ALA A 206 -2.30 5.37 11.34
N ASN A 207 -2.67 4.44 12.21
CA ASN A 207 -2.57 4.59 13.66
C ASN A 207 -1.13 4.60 14.17
N THR A 208 -0.17 4.11 13.37
CA THR A 208 1.26 4.29 13.65
C THR A 208 1.69 5.76 13.65
N PHE A 209 1.07 6.59 12.81
CA PHE A 209 1.36 8.02 12.74
C PHE A 209 0.70 8.81 13.88
N LEU A 210 -0.41 8.29 14.41
CA LEU A 210 -1.20 8.93 15.47
C LEU A 210 -0.77 8.49 16.88
N GLY A 211 -0.09 7.35 17.00
CA GLY A 211 0.25 6.72 18.27
C GLY A 211 -0.90 5.91 18.87
N GLU A 212 -1.88 5.52 18.06
CA GLU A 212 -3.06 4.77 18.50
C GLU A 212 -2.74 3.27 18.60
N PRO A 213 -3.25 2.54 19.61
CA PRO A 213 -2.76 1.21 19.95
C PRO A 213 -3.15 0.14 18.94
N LEU A 214 -4.34 0.22 18.35
CA LEU A 214 -4.81 -0.75 17.36
C LEU A 214 -4.36 -0.31 15.97
N PRO A 215 -3.84 -1.21 15.11
CA PRO A 215 -3.47 -0.84 13.76
C PRO A 215 -4.72 -0.57 12.91
N TYR A 216 -4.62 0.42 12.04
CA TYR A 216 -5.68 0.75 11.09
C TYR A 216 -5.08 0.83 9.69
N LEU A 217 -5.38 -0.19 8.89
CA LEU A 217 -4.68 -0.46 7.64
C LEU A 217 -5.30 0.25 6.45
N PHE A 218 -4.45 0.91 5.66
CA PHE A 218 -4.85 1.62 4.46
C PHE A 218 -3.94 1.26 3.28
N LEU A 219 -4.55 1.00 2.14
CA LEU A 219 -3.88 0.71 0.87
C LEU A 219 -3.89 1.96 -0.01
N PHE A 220 -2.75 2.25 -0.63
CA PHE A 220 -2.61 3.35 -1.58
C PHE A 220 -3.62 3.23 -2.72
N ALA A 221 -4.25 4.36 -3.04
CA ALA A 221 -5.30 4.46 -4.03
C ALA A 221 -4.82 5.25 -5.25
N TYR A 222 -4.72 6.57 -5.14
CA TYR A 222 -4.42 7.47 -6.24
C TYR A 222 -3.70 8.73 -5.75
N VAL A 223 -3.22 9.54 -6.68
CA VAL A 223 -2.61 10.85 -6.44
C VAL A 223 -3.48 11.92 -7.08
N GLU A 224 -3.94 12.92 -6.32
CA GLU A 224 -4.74 14.04 -6.81
C GLU A 224 -4.31 15.30 -6.07
N ASP A 225 -4.15 16.43 -6.78
CA ASP A 225 -3.70 17.72 -6.21
C ASP A 225 -2.46 17.63 -5.30
N ASP A 226 -1.44 16.87 -5.75
CA ASP A 226 -0.21 16.57 -5.01
C ASP A 226 -0.41 15.87 -3.65
N ARG A 227 -1.60 15.32 -3.40
CA ARG A 227 -1.93 14.51 -2.23
C ARG A 227 -2.00 13.05 -2.62
N TYR A 228 -1.56 12.17 -1.72
CA TYR A 228 -1.63 10.73 -1.90
C TYR A 228 -2.79 10.20 -1.08
N TYR A 229 -3.76 9.59 -1.76
CA TYR A 229 -5.01 9.08 -1.20
C TYR A 229 -4.91 7.59 -0.93
N TYR A 230 -5.58 7.13 0.13
CA TYR A 230 -5.58 5.74 0.56
C TYR A 230 -6.97 5.31 1.02
N TYR A 231 -7.33 4.07 0.70
CA TYR A 231 -8.56 3.46 1.19
C TYR A 231 -8.31 2.47 2.33
N SER A 232 -9.21 2.48 3.29
CA SER A 232 -9.28 1.49 4.36
C SER A 232 -9.44 0.09 3.77
N VAL A 233 -8.65 -0.88 4.25
CA VAL A 233 -8.74 -2.27 3.80
C VAL A 233 -9.87 -3.05 4.47
N ASN A 234 -10.64 -2.41 5.36
CA ASN A 234 -11.79 -3.03 6.03
C ASN A 234 -13.00 -3.19 5.11
N HIS A 235 -13.06 -2.39 4.04
CA HIS A 235 -14.12 -2.44 3.04
C HIS A 235 -13.57 -2.96 1.71
N ASP A 236 -14.42 -3.54 0.88
CA ASP A 236 -14.00 -3.83 -0.48
C ASP A 236 -13.72 -2.52 -1.22
N PHE A 237 -12.78 -2.59 -2.14
CA PHE A 237 -12.24 -1.44 -2.86
C PHE A 237 -13.32 -0.66 -3.64
N TYR A 238 -14.35 -1.34 -4.15
CA TYR A 238 -15.43 -0.71 -4.90
C TYR A 238 -16.40 0.03 -3.97
N THR A 239 -16.75 -0.57 -2.83
CA THR A 239 -17.54 0.07 -1.77
C THR A 239 -16.82 1.28 -1.20
N ALA A 240 -15.50 1.22 -1.03
CA ALA A 240 -14.71 2.36 -0.56
C ALA A 240 -14.70 3.52 -1.58
N ILE A 241 -14.65 3.23 -2.88
CA ILE A 241 -14.78 4.24 -3.94
C ILE A 241 -16.20 4.83 -3.98
N GLU A 242 -17.24 3.99 -3.94
CA GLU A 242 -18.63 4.42 -4.08
C GLU A 242 -19.16 5.14 -2.84
N GLY A 243 -18.67 4.77 -1.66
CA GLY A 243 -19.02 5.38 -0.37
C GLY A 243 -18.22 6.62 -0.03
N GLY A 244 -17.04 6.80 -0.65
CA GLY A 244 -16.03 7.87 -0.58
C GLY A 244 -16.18 9.04 0.41
N LYS A 245 -16.58 8.79 1.66
CA LYS A 245 -16.77 9.80 2.70
C LYS A 245 -16.38 9.24 4.06
N GLY A 246 -15.73 10.05 4.89
CA GLY A 246 -15.45 9.74 6.29
C GLY A 246 -14.17 8.89 6.51
N PHE A 247 -14.25 7.91 7.40
CA PHE A 247 -13.08 7.18 7.93
C PHE A 247 -12.40 6.21 6.94
N ASP A 248 -13.00 5.97 5.78
CA ASP A 248 -12.52 4.97 4.82
C ASP A 248 -11.57 5.53 3.76
N LEU A 249 -11.42 6.85 3.68
CA LEU A 249 -10.49 7.53 2.80
C LEU A 249 -9.61 8.46 3.64
N ILE A 250 -8.30 8.42 3.42
CA ILE A 250 -7.35 9.35 4.03
C ILE A 250 -6.38 9.87 2.98
N HIS A 251 -5.78 11.04 3.24
CA HIS A 251 -4.77 11.61 2.36
C HIS A 251 -3.60 12.26 3.11
N THR A 252 -2.46 12.40 2.44
CA THR A 252 -1.24 12.97 3.05
C THR A 252 -1.38 14.43 3.51
N GLY A 253 -2.37 15.13 2.99
CA GLY A 253 -2.74 16.51 3.39
C GLY A 253 -3.44 16.64 4.76
N LEU A 254 -3.87 15.55 5.39
CA LEU A 254 -4.66 15.62 6.63
C LEU A 254 -3.86 16.13 7.83
N SER A 255 -4.53 16.90 8.68
CA SER A 255 -4.06 17.21 10.03
C SER A 255 -4.46 16.12 11.03
N LYS A 256 -3.90 16.21 12.25
CA LYS A 256 -4.27 15.29 13.33
C LYS A 256 -5.74 15.46 13.73
N GLU A 257 -6.17 16.70 13.82
CA GLU A 257 -7.53 17.07 14.22
C GLU A 257 -8.54 16.54 13.20
N ASP A 258 -8.29 16.76 11.91
CA ASP A 258 -9.22 16.35 10.85
C ASP A 258 -9.38 14.82 10.81
N PHE A 259 -8.29 14.07 11.03
CA PHE A 259 -8.35 12.61 11.11
C PHE A 259 -9.19 12.12 12.30
N MET A 260 -8.97 12.69 13.49
CA MET A 260 -9.67 12.28 14.71
C MET A 260 -11.17 12.60 14.66
N GLU A 261 -11.53 13.68 13.98
CA GLU A 261 -12.92 14.12 13.79
C GLU A 261 -13.61 13.40 12.63
N GLY A 262 -12.87 12.65 11.80
CA GLY A 262 -13.40 12.00 10.59
C GLY A 262 -13.68 12.97 9.45
N ASN A 263 -13.13 14.19 9.51
CA ASN A 263 -13.23 15.25 8.50
C ASN A 263 -12.20 15.02 7.39
N ASN A 264 -12.13 13.79 6.87
CA ASN A 264 -11.09 13.37 5.94
C ASN A 264 -11.29 13.84 4.49
N ASP A 265 -12.45 14.45 4.22
CA ASP A 265 -12.89 14.88 2.89
C ASP A 265 -13.14 16.39 2.85
N SER A 266 -12.63 17.15 3.82
CA SER A 266 -12.57 18.59 3.66
C SER A 266 -11.52 18.90 2.59
N SER A 267 -11.96 18.87 1.33
CA SER A 267 -11.55 19.91 0.39
C SER A 267 -11.50 21.20 1.21
N MET A 268 -10.39 21.93 1.11
CA MET A 268 -10.43 23.33 1.47
C MET A 268 -11.37 23.98 0.47
N GLU A 269 -12.68 23.81 0.63
CA GLU A 269 -13.61 24.87 0.33
C GLU A 269 -13.17 25.98 1.27
N GLU A 270 -12.26 26.84 0.77
CA GLU A 270 -12.27 28.22 1.21
C GLU A 270 -13.71 28.67 1.01
N GLU A 271 -14.51 28.60 2.08
CA GLU A 271 -15.79 29.26 2.14
C GLU A 271 -15.45 30.74 1.94
N ASP A 272 -15.55 31.20 0.68
CA ASP A 272 -15.74 32.58 0.30
C ASP A 272 -17.05 33.04 0.93
N ASN A 273 -17.03 33.24 2.25
CA ASN A 273 -18.12 33.81 3.01
C ASN A 273 -18.08 35.33 2.79
N TRP A 274 -18.47 35.72 1.58
CA TRP A 274 -19.03 37.03 1.33
C TRP A 274 -20.35 37.11 2.08
N MET A 275 -20.34 37.73 3.27
CA MET A 275 -21.31 38.76 3.67
C MET A 275 -21.08 39.25 5.11
N ASP A 276 -21.05 40.58 5.19
CA ASP A 276 -21.41 41.47 6.29
C ASP A 276 -20.38 41.78 7.39
N ASP A 277 -19.81 42.98 7.23
CA ASP A 277 -19.31 43.88 8.27
C ASP A 277 -20.23 43.87 9.51
N ASP A 278 -19.75 43.31 10.61
CA ASP A 278 -19.66 44.05 11.87
C ASP A 278 -18.89 43.28 12.95
N PHE A 279 -17.78 43.89 13.37
CA PHE A 279 -17.32 43.94 14.76
C PHE A 279 -16.95 42.64 15.48
N LEU A 280 -15.88 41.97 15.05
CA LEU A 280 -14.98 41.29 15.99
C LEU A 280 -13.53 41.56 15.58
N ILE A 281 -12.78 42.14 16.51
CA ILE A 281 -11.32 42.20 16.45
C ILE A 281 -10.84 40.76 16.46
N ALA A 282 -10.61 40.20 15.27
CA ALA A 282 -10.03 38.88 15.10
C ALA A 282 -8.59 38.97 15.59
N ASP A 283 -8.37 38.35 16.75
CA ASP A 283 -7.07 38.03 17.29
C ASP A 283 -6.28 37.28 16.18
N HIS A 284 -5.29 37.94 15.57
CA HIS A 284 -4.46 37.38 14.50
C HIS A 284 -3.51 36.25 14.98
N SER A 285 -3.91 35.49 15.99
CA SER A 285 -3.07 34.51 16.68
C SER A 285 -3.55 33.05 16.58
N THR A 286 -4.60 32.73 15.81
CA THR A 286 -5.16 31.35 15.71
C THR A 286 -5.16 30.75 14.31
N LEU A 287 -4.13 31.02 13.50
CA LEU A 287 -3.72 30.11 12.42
C LEU A 287 -2.38 29.46 12.78
N ALA A 288 -2.34 28.78 13.94
CA ALA A 288 -1.31 27.78 14.16
C ALA A 288 -1.47 26.73 13.06
N ALA A 289 -0.53 26.68 12.12
CA ALA A 289 -0.53 25.72 11.02
C ALA A 289 -0.82 24.32 11.59
N LYS A 290 -2.01 23.78 11.31
CA LYS A 290 -2.41 22.44 11.73
C LYS A 290 -1.29 21.47 11.33
N THR A 291 -0.77 20.70 12.29
CA THR A 291 0.39 19.84 12.04
C THR A 291 -0.06 18.66 11.17
N ARG A 292 0.48 18.57 9.95
CA ARG A 292 0.22 17.44 9.04
C ARG A 292 0.76 16.15 9.65
N ILE A 293 -0.07 15.10 9.70
CA ILE A 293 0.29 13.83 10.36
C ILE A 293 1.05 12.86 9.46
N PHE A 294 0.89 12.99 8.14
CA PHE A 294 1.42 12.07 7.14
C PHE A 294 2.59 12.64 6.33
N THR A 295 3.34 13.61 6.88
CA THR A 295 4.49 14.24 6.19
C THR A 295 5.56 13.23 5.79
N LEU A 296 5.92 12.28 6.67
CA LEU A 296 6.89 11.23 6.34
C LEU A 296 6.41 10.35 5.16
N LEU A 297 5.11 10.12 5.07
CA LEU A 297 4.52 9.30 4.01
C LEU A 297 4.57 10.02 2.65
N GLU A 298 4.33 11.32 2.67
CA GLU A 298 4.52 12.19 1.50
C GLU A 298 5.98 12.19 1.03
N GLU A 299 6.94 12.33 1.94
CA GLU A 299 8.37 12.25 1.63
C GLU A 299 8.76 10.90 0.99
N GLN A 300 8.22 9.79 1.50
CA GLN A 300 8.46 8.45 0.95
C GLN A 300 7.91 8.30 -0.47
N HIS A 301 6.71 8.84 -0.75
CA HIS A 301 6.15 8.84 -2.10
C HIS A 301 6.93 9.75 -3.06
N VAL A 302 7.36 10.93 -2.60
CA VAL A 302 8.22 11.82 -3.38
C VAL A 302 9.51 11.11 -3.75
N ARG A 303 10.12 10.40 -2.79
CA ARG A 303 11.32 9.59 -3.05
C ARG A 303 11.07 8.46 -4.04
N PHE A 304 9.96 7.73 -3.87
CA PHE A 304 9.55 6.69 -4.83
C PHE A 304 9.44 7.28 -6.25
N ARG A 305 8.71 8.38 -6.42
CA ARG A 305 8.55 9.02 -7.73
C ARG A 305 9.88 9.52 -8.29
N SER A 306 10.71 10.16 -7.47
CA SER A 306 12.02 10.65 -7.90
C SER A 306 12.94 9.52 -8.35
N ASP A 307 12.89 8.39 -7.66
CA ASP A 307 13.70 7.23 -8.00
C ASP A 307 13.32 6.67 -9.38
N PHE A 308 12.04 6.63 -9.74
CA PHE A 308 11.60 6.15 -11.06
C PHE A 308 11.60 7.21 -12.16
N THR A 309 11.83 8.48 -11.83
CA THR A 309 11.93 9.55 -12.83
C THR A 309 13.36 9.62 -13.39
N PRO A 310 13.57 9.72 -14.71
CA PRO A 310 14.90 9.87 -15.28
C PRO A 310 15.60 11.10 -14.70
N TYR A 311 16.90 10.99 -14.42
CA TYR A 311 17.70 12.16 -14.14
C TYR A 311 17.73 13.04 -15.41
N SER A 312 17.10 14.20 -15.35
CA SER A 312 17.39 15.28 -16.30
C SER A 312 18.90 15.52 -16.24
N LYS A 313 19.64 15.19 -17.30
CA LYS A 313 21.04 15.62 -17.37
C LYS A 313 21.05 17.15 -17.27
N PRO A 314 21.88 17.74 -16.39
CA PRO A 314 21.99 19.19 -16.26
C PRO A 314 22.45 19.85 -17.55
#